data_AF-A0A914RQ28-F1
#
_entry.id   AF-A0A914RQ28-F1
#
_cell.length_a   1.000
_cell.length_b   1.000
_cell.length_c   1.000
_cell.angle_alpha   90.00
_cell.angle_beta   90.00
_cell.angle_gamma   90.00
#
_symmetry.space_group_name_H-M   'P 1'
#
loop_
_entity.id
_entity.type
_entity.pdbx_description
1 polymer ?
#
loop_
_entity_poly.entity_id
_entity_poly.type
_entity_poly.pdbx_seq_one_letter_code
_entity_poly.pdbx_strand_id
1 'polypeptide(L)'
;MLLFLTIILLFGIVVYVKRQAALAVPKHMPCLFEWGEWSECSSTCRRSTKNDPPMMRRHITRIFNATGGIYAPCPVGLKVGYIQHAPCNVQM
;
A
#
# COMPACT_ATOMS: atom_id res chain seq x y z
N MET A 1 3.12 10.39 46.87
CA MET A 1 3.75 9.10 46.51
C MET A 1 2.95 8.32 45.47
N LEU A 2 1.64 8.11 45.61
CA LEU A 2 0.82 7.39 44.61
C LEU A 2 0.92 8.00 43.19
N LEU A 3 0.80 9.32 43.06
CA LEU A 3 0.90 10.03 41.76
C LEU A 3 2.26 9.82 41.06
N PHE A 4 3.35 9.81 41.82
CA PHE A 4 4.68 9.54 41.28
C PHE A 4 4.83 8.11 40.79
N LEU A 5 4.32 7.13 41.55
CA LEU A 5 4.33 5.72 41.14
C LEU A 5 3.47 5.49 39.89
N THR A 6 2.31 6.14 39.80
CA THR A 6 1.47 6.05 38.60
C THR A 6 2.14 6.66 37.37
N ILE A 7 2.86 7.78 37.52
CA ILE A 7 3.58 8.42 36.40
C ILE A 7 4.71 7.50 35.90
N ILE A 8 5.47 6.89 36.81
CA ILE A 8 6.55 5.95 36.44
C ILE A 8 5.99 4.73 35.72
N LEU A 9 4.87 4.18 36.19
CA LEU A 9 4.21 3.05 35.54
C LEU A 9 3.74 3.41 34.13
N LEU A 10 3.07 4.55 33.95
CA LEU A 10 2.61 5.02 32.64
C LEU A 10 3.79 5.25 31.69
N PHE A 11 4.87 5.86 32.17
CA PHE A 11 6.09 6.04 31.38
C PHE A 11 6.69 4.69 30.95
N GLY A 12 6.78 3.73 31.87
CA GLY A 12 7.24 2.38 31.57
C GLY A 12 6.39 1.67 30.53
N ILE A 13 5.05 1.78 30.61
CA ILE A 13 4.12 1.24 29.61
C ILE A 13 4.35 1.88 28.25
N VAL A 14 4.47 3.21 28.19
CA VAL A 14 4.73 3.94 26.93
C VAL A 14 6.04 3.48 26.29
N VAL A 15 7.12 3.39 27.07
CA VAL A 15 8.43 2.91 26.59
C VAL A 15 8.33 1.47 26.09
N TYR A 16 7.66 0.60 26.84
CA TYR A 16 7.47 -0.81 26.46
C TYR A 16 6.70 -0.94 25.14
N VAL A 17 5.57 -0.25 25.01
CA VAL A 17 4.73 -0.27 23.79
C VAL A 17 5.52 0.27 22.60
N LYS A 18 6.26 1.37 22.75
CA LYS A 18 7.10 1.94 21.68
C LYS A 18 8.19 0.96 21.24
N ARG A 19 8.84 0.28 22.19
CA ARG A 19 9.87 -0.73 21.89
C ARG A 19 9.29 -1.92 21.14
N GLN A 20 8.16 -2.46 21.59
CA GLN A 20 7.49 -3.56 20.92
C GLN A 20 7.09 -3.19 19.49
N ALA A 21 6.52 -1.99 19.29
CA ALA A 21 6.18 -1.50 17.96
C ALA A 21 7.41 -1.39 17.04
N ALA A 22 8.56 -0.94 17.57
CA ALA A 22 9.80 -0.87 16.79
C ALA A 22 10.34 -2.26 16.42
N LEU A 23 10.19 -3.26 17.30
CA LEU A 23 10.61 -4.64 17.03
C LEU A 23 9.67 -5.38 16.06
N ALA A 24 8.40 -4.97 15.98
CA ALA A 24 7.42 -5.57 15.08
C ALA A 24 7.62 -5.17 13.60
N VAL A 25 8.36 -4.09 13.33
CA VAL A 25 8.66 -3.68 11.95
C VAL A 25 9.80 -4.55 11.39
N PRO A 26 9.62 -5.20 10.22
CA PRO A 26 10.68 -5.97 9.59
C PRO A 26 11.93 -5.11 9.37
N LYS A 27 13.09 -5.60 9.86
CA LYS A 27 14.39 -4.92 9.68
C LYS A 27 14.74 -4.71 8.20
N HIS A 28 14.31 -5.64 7.35
CA HIS A 28 14.49 -5.59 5.91
C HIS A 28 13.14 -5.82 5.24
N MET A 29 12.75 -4.90 4.36
CA MET A 29 11.51 -4.98 3.60
C MET A 29 11.79 -4.59 2.15
N PRO A 30 11.28 -5.32 1.15
CA PRO A 30 11.38 -4.90 -0.25
C PRO A 30 10.47 -3.70 -0.53
N CYS A 31 10.64 -3.06 -1.69
CA CYS A 31 9.63 -2.12 -2.16
C CYS A 31 8.31 -2.87 -2.42
N LEU A 32 7.24 -2.45 -1.77
CA LEU A 32 5.89 -3.01 -1.94
C LEU A 32 4.90 -1.87 -2.24
N PHE A 33 3.79 -2.21 -2.87
CA PHE A 33 2.72 -1.26 -3.12
C PHE A 33 1.37 -1.96 -3.16
N GLU A 34 0.33 -1.21 -2.84
CA GLU A 34 -1.04 -1.68 -2.85
C GLU A 34 -1.79 -1.02 -4.01
N TRP A 35 -2.54 -1.84 -4.73
CA TRP A 35 -3.53 -1.36 -5.68
C TRP A 35 -4.83 -1.07 -4.94
N GLY A 36 -5.49 0.03 -5.30
CA GLY A 36 -6.89 0.23 -4.99
C GLY A 36 -7.79 -0.65 -5.86
N GLU A 37 -9.08 -0.57 -5.59
CA GLU A 37 -10.11 -1.27 -6.35
C GLU A 37 -10.08 -0.90 -7.83
N TRP A 38 -10.50 -1.87 -8.66
CA TRP A 38 -10.81 -1.59 -10.05
C TRP A 38 -12.05 -0.69 -10.12
N SER A 39 -12.02 0.25 -11.04
CA SER A 39 -13.22 1.00 -11.43
C SER A 39 -14.14 0.13 -12.30
N GLU A 40 -15.40 0.55 -12.35
CA GLU A 40 -16.35 0.05 -13.35
C GLU A 40 -15.78 0.16 -14.76
N CYS A 41 -16.20 -0.78 -15.61
CA CYS A 41 -15.87 -0.75 -17.02
C CYS A 41 -16.40 0.52 -17.68
N SER A 42 -15.57 1.14 -18.52
CA SER A 42 -15.95 2.30 -19.34
C SER A 42 -17.19 2.08 -20.22
N SER A 43 -17.56 0.82 -20.46
CA SER A 43 -18.83 0.42 -21.08
C SER A 43 -19.18 -1.03 -20.71
N THR A 44 -20.45 -1.36 -20.70
CA THR A 44 -20.96 -2.71 -20.40
C THR A 44 -20.76 -3.70 -21.56
N CYS A 45 -20.77 -3.20 -22.80
CA CYS A 45 -20.59 -4.00 -24.01
C CYS A 45 -19.52 -3.37 -24.92
N ARG A 46 -18.79 -4.20 -25.67
CA ARG A 46 -17.98 -3.72 -26.79
C ARG A 46 -18.92 -3.14 -27.85
N ARG A 47 -18.62 -1.93 -28.35
CA ARG A 47 -19.31 -1.36 -29.51
C ARG A 47 -18.69 -1.93 -30.78
N SER A 48 -19.50 -2.46 -31.69
CA SER A 48 -19.02 -3.06 -32.95
C SER A 48 -18.21 -2.10 -33.83
N THR A 49 -18.38 -0.79 -33.66
CA THR A 49 -17.64 0.25 -34.40
C THR A 49 -16.27 0.60 -33.78
N LYS A 50 -15.94 0.06 -32.60
CA LYS A 50 -14.65 0.28 -31.92
C LYS A 50 -13.92 -1.05 -31.81
N ASN A 51 -12.65 -1.06 -32.24
CA ASN A 51 -11.79 -2.23 -32.07
C ASN A 51 -11.34 -2.42 -30.61
N ASP A 52 -11.33 -1.34 -29.83
CA ASP A 52 -10.87 -1.40 -28.44
C ASP A 52 -11.93 -2.03 -27.51
N PRO A 53 -11.52 -2.97 -26.63
CA PRO A 53 -12.40 -3.44 -25.57
C PRO A 53 -12.77 -2.31 -24.59
N PRO A 54 -13.89 -2.44 -23.87
CA PRO A 54 -14.11 -1.62 -22.68
C PRO A 54 -12.91 -1.74 -21.73
N MET A 55 -12.44 -0.61 -21.19
CA MET A 55 -11.32 -0.55 -20.26
C MET A 55 -11.82 -0.29 -18.83
N MET A 56 -11.11 -0.83 -17.86
CA MET A 56 -11.17 -0.46 -16.45
C MET A 56 -9.81 0.10 -16.02
N ARG A 57 -9.83 0.88 -14.94
CA ARG A 57 -8.61 1.43 -14.34
C ARG A 57 -8.58 1.21 -12.84
N ARG A 58 -7.38 1.11 -12.28
CA ARG A 58 -7.11 1.19 -10.84
C ARG A 58 -5.89 2.06 -10.59
N HIS A 59 -5.65 2.44 -9.35
CA HIS A 59 -4.50 3.26 -8.99
C HIS A 59 -3.78 2.73 -7.76
N ILE A 60 -2.50 3.06 -7.62
CA ILE A 60 -1.73 2.75 -6.42
C ILE A 60 -2.23 3.64 -5.27
N THR A 61 -2.65 3.03 -4.16
CA THR A 61 -3.14 3.74 -2.97
C THR A 61 -2.05 3.95 -1.93
N ARG A 62 -1.09 3.03 -1.86
CA ARG A 62 -0.01 3.06 -0.87
C ARG A 62 1.27 2.46 -1.44
N ILE A 63 2.40 3.04 -1.05
CA ILE A 63 3.74 2.54 -1.35
C ILE A 63 4.48 2.36 -0.04
N PHE A 64 5.14 1.21 0.10
CA PHE A 64 6.06 0.88 1.17
C PHE A 64 7.47 0.87 0.58
N ASN A 65 8.31 1.80 1.05
CA ASN A 65 9.68 1.88 0.59
C ASN A 65 10.51 0.71 1.10
N ALA A 66 11.52 0.33 0.32
CA ALA A 66 12.49 -0.68 0.74
C ALA A 66 13.26 -0.22 1.99
N THR A 67 13.48 -1.12 2.94
CA THR A 67 14.24 -0.87 4.17
C THR A 67 15.38 -1.86 4.35
N GLY A 68 16.40 -1.46 5.10
CA GLY A 68 17.49 -2.35 5.49
C GLY A 68 18.51 -2.67 4.40
N GLY A 69 18.45 -2.02 3.24
CA GLY A 69 19.54 -1.97 2.24
C GLY A 69 19.83 -3.25 1.44
N ILE A 70 19.12 -4.35 1.70
CA ILE A 70 19.32 -5.63 0.99
C ILE A 70 18.46 -5.76 -0.29
N TYR A 71 17.35 -5.04 -0.35
CA TYR A 71 16.43 -5.05 -1.49
C TYR A 71 16.63 -3.81 -2.37
N ALA A 72 16.31 -3.95 -3.65
CA ALA A 72 16.33 -2.83 -4.57
C ALA A 72 15.37 -1.71 -4.13
N PRO A 73 15.71 -0.43 -4.38
CA PRO A 73 14.80 0.67 -4.12
C PRO A 73 13.56 0.59 -5.01
N CYS A 74 12.51 1.35 -4.65
CA CYS A 74 11.33 1.45 -5.49
C CYS A 74 11.69 2.00 -6.89
N PRO A 75 11.07 1.49 -7.97
CA PRO A 75 11.31 1.98 -9.32
C PRO A 75 11.06 3.48 -9.46
N VAL A 76 11.87 4.15 -10.27
CA VAL A 76 11.70 5.57 -10.59
C VAL A 76 10.36 5.76 -11.31
N GLY A 77 9.52 6.66 -10.79
CA GLY A 77 8.17 6.92 -11.31
C GLY A 77 7.03 6.17 -10.63
N LEU A 78 7.34 5.22 -9.74
CA LEU A 78 6.34 4.62 -8.86
C LEU A 78 5.82 5.70 -7.88
N LYS A 79 4.52 6.02 -7.95
CA LYS A 79 3.90 7.05 -7.11
C LYS A 79 2.48 6.66 -6.72
N VAL A 80 2.03 7.16 -5.56
CA VAL A 80 0.61 7.10 -5.20
C VAL A 80 -0.20 7.83 -6.28
N GLY A 81 -1.29 7.22 -6.71
CA GLY A 81 -2.08 7.69 -7.85
C GLY A 81 -1.55 7.25 -9.23
N TYR A 82 -0.50 6.44 -9.31
CA TYR A 82 -0.11 5.78 -10.57
C TYR A 82 -1.29 4.96 -11.10
N ILE A 83 -1.71 5.19 -12.34
CA ILE A 83 -2.90 4.57 -12.94
C ILE A 83 -2.48 3.38 -13.80
N GLN A 84 -3.11 2.24 -13.56
CA GLN A 84 -3.07 1.09 -14.44
C GLN A 84 -4.38 0.96 -15.20
N HIS A 85 -4.29 0.76 -16.51
CA HIS A 85 -5.41 0.40 -17.36
C HIS A 85 -5.36 -1.10 -17.69
N ALA A 86 -6.53 -1.73 -17.75
CA ALA A 86 -6.68 -3.10 -18.21
C ALA A 86 -7.99 -3.24 -19.01
N PRO A 87 -8.03 -4.13 -20.02
CA PRO A 87 -9.27 -4.47 -20.68
C PRO A 87 -10.24 -5.12 -19.69
N CYS A 88 -11.54 -4.87 -19.88
CA CYS A 88 -12.61 -5.63 -19.24
C CYS A 88 -12.78 -6.99 -19.95
N ASN A 89 -13.34 -7.96 -19.23
CA ASN A 89 -13.54 -9.34 -19.69
C ASN A 89 -12.22 -10.08 -20.00
N VAL A 90 -11.25 -10.01 -19.08
CA VAL A 90 -9.99 -10.79 -19.14
C VAL A 90 -10.17 -12.28 -18.82
N GLN A 91 -11.41 -12.75 -18.61
CA GLN A 91 -11.69 -14.18 -18.55
C GLN A 91 -11.54 -14.78 -19.95
N MET A 92 -10.38 -15.38 -20.19
CA MET A 92 -10.18 -16.43 -21.18
C MET A 92 -10.43 -17.78 -20.52
#